data_AF-A0A956ZPX3-F1
#
_entry.id   AF-A0A956ZPX3-F1
#
_cell.length_a   1.000
_cell.length_b   1.000
_cell.length_c   1.000
_cell.angle_alpha   90.00
_cell.angle_beta   90.00
_cell.angle_gamma   90.00
#
_symmetry.space_group_name_H-M   'P 1'
#
loop_
_entity.id
_entity.type
_entity.pdbx_description
1 polymer ?
#
loop_
_entity_poly.entity_id
_entity_poly.type
_entity_poly.pdbx_seq_one_letter_code
_entity_poly.pdbx_strand_id
1 'polypeptide(L)' 'MATSVSEKPIAGDLDHKHRWRIAEPDGPVSVGTCRICGAEKQFRNWLSDMDFITNEEHRQAA' A
#
# COMPACT_ATOMS: atom_id res chain seq x y z
N MET A 1 11.35 24.32 28.19
CA MET A 1 11.99 23.69 27.02
C MET A 1 11.29 22.38 26.75
N ALA A 2 10.57 22.26 25.63
CA ALA A 2 10.20 21.01 24.94
C ALA A 2 9.28 21.38 23.78
N THR A 3 9.87 21.60 22.59
CA THR A 3 9.13 21.74 21.33
C THR A 3 8.66 20.34 20.93
N SER A 4 7.38 20.04 21.14
CA SER A 4 6.75 18.84 20.62
C SER A 4 6.42 19.05 19.15
N VAL A 5 7.38 18.80 18.28
CA VAL A 5 7.14 18.74 16.83
C VAL A 5 6.63 17.32 16.53
N SER A 6 5.29 17.16 16.56
CA SER A 6 4.64 15.98 15.98
C SER A 6 4.46 16.24 14.50
N GLU A 7 5.56 16.17 13.76
CA GLU A 7 5.57 16.22 12.30
C GLU A 7 5.10 14.86 11.78
N LYS A 8 3.79 14.73 11.55
CA LYS A 8 3.28 13.71 10.63
C LYS A 8 2.25 14.31 9.67
N PRO A 9 2.64 15.21 8.76
CA PRO A 9 1.98 15.25 7.45
C PRO A 9 2.51 14.01 6.69
N ILE A 10 1.80 13.28 5.85
CA ILE A 10 1.04 13.70 4.68
C ILE A 10 0.22 12.45 4.29
N ALA A 11 -0.95 12.25 4.91
CA ALA A 11 -1.96 11.41 4.27
C ALA A 11 -2.45 12.23 3.08
N GLY A 12 -1.83 12.02 1.92
CA GLY A 12 -2.07 12.78 0.71
C GLY A 12 -3.56 12.78 0.38
N ASP A 13 -4.20 13.92 0.69
CA ASP A 13 -5.49 14.34 0.17
C ASP A 13 -5.31 14.65 -1.31
N LEU A 14 -5.17 13.59 -2.09
CA LEU A 14 -5.30 13.62 -3.53
C LEU A 14 -6.10 12.37 -3.82
N ASP A 15 -7.39 12.53 -4.13
CA ASP A 15 -8.25 11.49 -4.68
C ASP A 15 -7.62 11.00 -6.00
N HIS A 16 -6.66 10.07 -5.88
CA HIS A 16 -5.98 9.50 -7.02
C HIS A 16 -5.66 8.04 -6.74
N LYS A 17 -5.62 7.27 -7.82
CA LYS A 17 -5.25 5.86 -7.76
C LYS A 17 -3.75 5.77 -7.47
N HIS A 18 -3.41 5.37 -6.25
CA HIS A 18 -2.02 5.20 -5.87
C HIS A 18 -1.33 4.14 -6.74
N ARG A 19 -0.32 4.58 -7.48
CA ARG A 19 0.61 3.69 -8.18
C ARG A 19 1.79 3.38 -7.27
N TRP A 20 1.70 2.25 -6.58
CA TRP A 20 2.72 1.80 -5.63
C TRP A 20 3.93 1.21 -6.36
N ARG A 21 5.13 1.68 -5.99
CA ARG A 21 6.40 1.03 -6.30
C ARG A 21 6.84 0.28 -5.05
N ILE A 22 6.75 -1.05 -5.09
CA ILE A 22 7.13 -1.92 -3.97
C ILE A 22 8.63 -2.19 -4.08
N ALA A 23 9.36 -1.97 -2.99
CA ALA A 23 10.79 -2.28 -2.91
C ALA A 23 11.03 -3.79 -2.93
N GLU A 24 12.29 -4.19 -3.07
CA GLU A 24 12.69 -5.59 -3.01
C GLU A 24 12.20 -6.25 -1.71
N PRO A 25 11.86 -7.55 -1.75
CA PRO A 25 11.35 -8.26 -0.59
C PRO A 25 12.44 -8.42 0.47
N ASP A 26 12.41 -7.56 1.50
CA ASP A 26 13.25 -7.65 2.68
C ASP A 26 12.51 -8.40 3.80
N GLY A 27 12.23 -9.68 3.53
CA GLY A 27 11.58 -10.60 4.47
C GLY A 27 10.05 -10.53 4.48
N PRO A 28 9.40 -10.34 5.65
CA PRO A 28 7.97 -10.56 5.85
C PRO A 28 7.07 -9.53 5.13
N VAL A 29 7.54 -8.29 5.07
CA VAL A 29 6.82 -7.15 4.49
C VAL A 29 7.78 -6.35 3.63
N SER A 30 7.28 -5.86 2.50
CA SER A 30 7.98 -4.91 1.64
C SER A 30 7.39 -3.52 1.83
N VAL A 31 8.25 -2.50 1.86
CA VAL A 31 7.78 -1.11 1.83
C VAL A 31 7.49 -0.72 0.39
N GLY A 32 6.32 -0.14 0.14
CA GLY A 32 5.96 0.42 -1.15
C GLY A 32 5.70 1.91 -1.05
N THR A 33 6.24 2.65 -2.01
CA THR A 33 6.10 4.11 -2.08
C THR A 33 5.25 4.48 -3.29
N CYS A 34 4.25 5.34 -3.10
CA CYS A 34 3.43 5.85 -4.18
C CYS A 34 4.26 6.78 -5.07
N ARG A 35 4.29 6.51 -6.37
CA ARG A 35 5.06 7.33 -7.33
C ARG A 35 4.47 8.73 -7.57
N ILE A 36 3.23 8.96 -7.13
CA ILE A 36 2.48 10.19 -7.41
C ILE A 36 2.53 11.14 -6.22
N CYS A 37 2.15 10.67 -5.03
CA CYS A 37 2.13 11.49 -3.81
C CYS A 37 3.28 11.20 -2.84
N GLY A 38 4.12 10.19 -3.10
CA GLY A 38 5.20 9.81 -2.19
C GLY A 38 4.74 9.08 -0.92
N ALA A 39 3.44 8.76 -0.78
CA ALA A 39 2.94 8.02 0.38
C ALA A 39 3.64 6.66 0.51
N GLU A 40 3.90 6.23 1.74
CA GLU A 40 4.52 4.93 2.04
C GLU A 40 3.49 3.96 2.63
N LYS A 41 3.49 2.71 2.17
CA LYS A 41 2.60 1.64 2.63
C LYS A 41 3.35 0.32 2.66
N GLN A 42 3.13 -0.47 3.71
CA GLN A 42 3.71 -1.80 3.83
C GLN A 42 2.83 -2.84 3.14
N PHE A 43 3.45 -3.71 2.35
CA PHE A 43 2.84 -4.82 1.63
C PHE A 43 3.36 -6.12 2.22
N ARG A 44 2.47 -7.07 2.52
CA ARG A 44 2.88 -8.39 3.02
C ARG A 44 3.41 -9.22 1.84
N ASN A 45 4.54 -9.88 2.03
CA ASN A 45 5.15 -10.78 1.04
C ASN A 45 4.61 -12.22 1.12
N TRP A 46 3.57 -12.42 1.91
CA TRP A 46 2.81 -13.67 1.97
C TRP A 46 1.34 -13.39 1.71
N LEU A 47 0.69 -14.37 1.10
CA LEU A 47 -0.76 -14.42 1.07
C LEU A 47 -1.23 -14.91 2.44
N SER A 48 -2.15 -14.18 3.08
CA SER A 48 -2.91 -14.75 4.19
C SER A 48 -3.88 -15.78 3.61
N ASP A 49 -4.08 -16.89 4.32
CA ASP A 49 -4.95 -18.02 3.95
C ASP A 49 -6.38 -17.61 3.52
N MET A 50 -6.85 -16.42 3.87
CA MET A 50 -8.18 -15.91 3.53
C MET A 50 -8.23 -14.95 2.31
N ASP A 51 -7.11 -14.68 1.63
CA ASP A 51 -7.06 -13.83 0.42
C ASP A 51 -7.17 -14.69 -0.85
N PHE A 52 -8.13 -15.63 -0.87
CA PHE A 52 -8.52 -16.26 -2.12
C PHE A 52 -9.30 -15.24 -2.93
N ILE A 53 -8.59 -14.53 -3.81
CA ILE A 53 -9.21 -13.85 -4.94
C ILE A 53 -9.69 -14.96 -5.88
N THR A 54 -10.81 -15.61 -5.53
CA THR A 54 -11.55 -16.44 -6.48
C THR A 54 -12.03 -15.49 -7.57
N ASN A 55 -11.32 -15.47 -8.69
CA ASN A 55 -11.71 -14.80 -9.92
C ASN A 55 -12.95 -15.49 -10.54
N GLU A 56 -13.98 -15.73 -9.74
CA GLU A 56 -15.28 -16.28 -10.16
C GLU A 56 -16.20 -15.15 -10.64
N GLU A 57 -16.05 -13.94 -10.10
CA GLU A 57 -16.77 -12.70 -10.48
C GLU A 57 -16.27 -12.02 -11.78
N HIS A 58 -15.49 -12.68 -12.64
CA HIS A 58 -15.11 -12.15 -13.97
C HIS A 58 -15.56 -13.03 -15.15
N ARG A 59 -16.14 -14.21 -14.90
CA ARG A 59 -16.66 -15.08 -15.97
C ARG A 59 -18.14 -14.85 -16.27
N GLN A 60 -18.88 -14.11 -15.44
CA GLN A 60 -20.30 -13.79 -15.67
C GLN A 60 -20.50 -12.50 -16.47
N ALA A 61 -19.96 -12.47 -17.68
CA ALA A 61 -20.38 -11.56 -18.73
C ALA A 61 -20.13 -12.27 -20.08
N ALA A 62 -20.82 -13.39 -20.27
CA ALA A 62 -20.93 -14.09 -21.54
C ALA A 62 -22.36 -13.89 -22.07
#